data_AF-X1Q5Q3-F1
#
_entry.id   AF-X1Q5Q3-F1
#
_cell.length_a   1.000
_cell.length_b   1.000
_cell.length_c   1.000
_cell.angle_alpha   90.00
_cell.angle_beta   90.00
_cell.angle_gamma   90.00
#
_symmetry.space_group_name_H-M   'P 1'
#
loop_
_entity.id
_entity.type
_entity.pdbx_description
1 polymer ?
#
loop_
_entity_poly.entity_id
_entity_poly.type
_entity_poly.pdbx_seq_one_letter_code
_entity_poly.pdbx_strand_id
1 'polypeptide(L)'
;CREWVDTTVTVLHPAEVGVQKEGRISFEGLSERQKKAIEYIKKKGSVSNKEYRNIFKISAATAKRELQNLVKKKICKTRGAGPSLKYIIG
;
A
#
# COMPACT_ATOMS: atom_id res chain seq x y z
N CYS A 1 -17.05 33.87 -31.91
CA CYS A 1 -16.94 32.40 -31.80
C CYS A 1 -15.87 32.08 -30.78
N ARG A 2 -16.14 31.19 -29.81
CA ARG A 2 -15.36 31.00 -28.59
C ARG A 2 -14.37 29.85 -28.83
N GLU A 3 -13.13 30.18 -29.19
CA GLU A 3 -12.05 29.20 -29.32
C GLU A 3 -11.61 28.75 -27.92
N TRP A 4 -12.13 27.61 -27.49
CA TRP A 4 -11.58 26.88 -26.34
C TRP A 4 -10.42 26.03 -26.85
N VAL A 5 -9.20 26.50 -26.60
CA VAL A 5 -8.01 25.65 -26.67
C VAL A 5 -7.88 24.92 -25.34
N ASP A 6 -8.48 23.73 -25.24
CA ASP A 6 -8.25 22.82 -24.10
C ASP A 6 -6.86 22.18 -24.22
N THR A 7 -5.81 23.00 -24.12
CA THR A 7 -4.42 22.54 -24.13
C THR A 7 -3.90 22.49 -22.69
N THR A 8 -4.34 21.49 -21.94
CA THR A 8 -3.52 20.85 -20.89
C THR A 8 -4.10 19.47 -20.59
N VAL A 9 -3.86 18.53 -21.51
CA VAL A 9 -3.83 17.12 -21.12
C VAL A 9 -2.60 16.98 -20.21
N THR A 10 -2.76 17.25 -18.92
CA THR A 10 -1.76 16.84 -17.93
C THR A 10 -1.86 15.32 -17.82
N VAL A 11 -1.19 14.64 -18.74
CA VAL A 11 -0.74 13.27 -18.57
C VAL A 11 0.22 13.30 -17.39
N LEU A 12 -0.32 13.24 -16.16
CA LEU A 12 0.47 12.86 -15.00
C LEU A 12 0.69 11.36 -15.12
N HIS A 13 1.73 11.06 -15.91
CA HIS A 13 2.60 9.91 -15.85
C HIS A 13 1.91 8.62 -15.39
N PRO A 14 1.62 7.67 -16.31
CA PRO A 14 1.48 6.28 -15.91
C PRO A 14 2.79 5.90 -15.22
N ALA A 15 2.81 5.94 -13.89
CA ALA A 15 3.91 5.44 -13.10
C ALA A 15 3.87 3.92 -13.27
N GLU A 16 4.56 3.45 -14.31
CA GLU A 16 4.99 2.07 -14.48
C GLU A 16 5.86 1.73 -13.27
N VAL A 17 5.24 1.32 -12.17
CA VAL A 17 5.97 0.82 -11.02
C VAL A 17 6.29 -0.63 -11.28
N GLY A 18 7.58 -0.83 -11.57
CA GLY A 18 8.17 -2.07 -12.05
C GLY A 18 7.76 -3.32 -11.29
N VAL A 19 7.45 -4.34 -12.09
CA VAL A 19 7.41 -5.75 -11.70
C VAL A 19 8.76 -6.11 -11.07
N GLN A 20 8.77 -6.33 -9.76
CA GLN A 20 9.91 -6.96 -9.06
C GLN A 20 9.48 -8.33 -8.54
N LYS A 21 9.93 -9.37 -9.24
CA LYS A 21 9.92 -10.74 -8.76
C LYS A 21 10.87 -10.83 -7.57
N GLU A 22 10.36 -11.15 -6.38
CA GLU A 22 11.21 -11.59 -5.26
C GLU A 22 10.44 -12.54 -4.33
N GLY A 23 10.86 -13.82 -4.38
CA GLY A 23 10.94 -14.78 -3.27
C GLY A 23 9.70 -15.13 -2.44
N ARG A 24 9.25 -16.39 -2.56
CA ARG A 24 8.59 -17.24 -1.54
C ARG A 24 7.53 -16.64 -0.58
N ILE A 25 6.80 -15.60 -0.95
CA ILE A 25 5.55 -15.25 -0.23
C ILE A 25 4.42 -15.96 -0.95
N SER A 26 3.80 -16.96 -0.31
CA SER A 26 2.59 -17.59 -0.83
C SER A 26 1.46 -16.57 -0.79
N PHE A 27 1.21 -15.90 -1.92
CA PHE A 27 0.15 -14.89 -2.06
C PHE A 27 -1.27 -15.49 -2.15
N GLU A 28 -1.43 -16.80 -1.89
CA GLU A 28 -2.73 -17.48 -1.92
C GLU A 28 -3.71 -16.80 -0.97
N GLY A 29 -4.78 -16.25 -1.56
CA GLY A 29 -5.87 -15.59 -0.84
C GLY A 29 -5.59 -14.17 -0.33
N LEU A 30 -4.62 -13.42 -0.88
CA LEU A 30 -4.46 -11.98 -0.59
C LEU A 30 -5.27 -11.11 -1.54
N SER A 31 -5.92 -10.09 -0.99
CA SER A 31 -6.61 -9.05 -1.77
C SER A 31 -5.60 -8.21 -2.56
N GLU A 32 -6.01 -7.64 -3.70
CA GLU A 32 -5.16 -6.77 -4.53
C GLU A 32 -4.57 -5.59 -3.75
N ARG A 33 -5.34 -5.01 -2.82
CA ARG A 33 -4.87 -3.92 -1.95
C ARG A 33 -3.74 -4.36 -1.04
N GLN A 34 -3.84 -5.58 -0.51
CA GLN A 34 -2.81 -6.18 0.34
C GLN A 34 -1.52 -6.46 -0.45
N LYS A 35 -1.64 -6.90 -1.71
CA LYS A 35 -0.48 -7.08 -2.60
C LYS A 35 0.24 -5.74 -2.83
N LYS A 36 -0.51 -4.68 -3.16
CA LYS A 36 0.03 -3.32 -3.31
C LYS A 36 0.65 -2.80 -2.00
N ALA A 37 0.05 -3.12 -0.86
CA ALA A 37 0.59 -2.74 0.44
C ALA A 37 1.92 -3.42 0.74
N ILE A 38 2.06 -4.72 0.42
CA ILE A 38 3.32 -5.44 0.55
C ILE A 38 4.39 -4.79 -0.33
N GLU A 39 4.06 -4.48 -1.58
CA GLU A 39 4.98 -3.77 -2.48
C GLU A 39 5.41 -2.40 -1.92
N TYR A 40 4.47 -1.65 -1.35
CA TYR A 40 4.75 -0.38 -0.70
C TYR A 40 5.69 -0.55 0.51
N ILE A 41 5.45 -1.56 1.35
CA ILE A 41 6.32 -1.86 2.50
C ILE A 41 7.69 -2.34 2.04
N LYS A 42 7.80 -3.09 0.92
CA LYS A 42 9.10 -3.47 0.35
C LYS A 42 9.91 -2.24 -0.08
N LYS A 43 9.26 -1.25 -0.70
CA LYS A 43 9.92 -0.01 -1.16
C LYS A 43 10.31 0.93 -0.02
N LYS A 44 9.44 1.08 0.99
CA LYS A 44 9.64 2.04 2.09
C LYS A 44 10.26 1.42 3.35
N GLY A 45 10.21 0.11 3.49
CA GLY A 45 10.62 -0.65 4.67
C GLY A 45 9.58 -0.75 5.79
N SER A 46 8.63 0.20 5.90
CA SER A 46 7.54 0.14 6.88
C SER A 46 6.31 0.92 6.46
N VAL A 47 5.16 0.60 7.05
CA VAL A 47 3.91 1.36 6.87
C VAL A 47 3.24 1.63 8.21
N SER A 48 2.63 2.80 8.35
CA SER A 48 1.74 3.14 9.47
C SER A 48 0.27 3.06 9.07
N ASN A 49 -0.65 2.95 10.03
CA ASN A 49 -2.08 2.96 9.75
C ASN A 49 -2.55 4.27 9.06
N LYS A 50 -1.87 5.40 9.32
CA LYS A 50 -2.15 6.70 8.70
C LYS A 50 -1.69 6.74 7.24
N GLU A 51 -0.57 6.11 6.93
CA GLU A 51 -0.08 6.03 5.54
C GLU A 51 -0.93 5.09 4.72
N TYR A 52 -1.27 3.93 5.28
CA TYR A 52 -2.11 2.94 4.63
C TYR A 52 -3.46 3.53 4.21
N ARG A 53 -4.14 4.26 5.11
CA ARG A 53 -5.41 4.93 4.78
C ARG A 53 -5.24 6.01 3.71
N ASN A 54 -4.10 6.69 3.64
CA ASN A 54 -3.92 7.78 2.68
C ASN A 54 -3.70 7.24 1.26
N ILE A 55 -2.96 6.13 1.15
CA ILE A 55 -2.67 5.45 -0.11
C ILE A 55 -3.93 4.78 -0.66
N PHE A 56 -4.67 4.06 0.19
CA PHE A 56 -5.83 3.27 -0.24
C PHE A 56 -7.18 3.97 -0.06
N LYS A 57 -7.19 5.19 0.51
CA LYS A 57 -8.40 5.98 0.81
C LYS A 57 -9.50 5.18 1.51
N ILE A 58 -9.11 4.33 2.47
CA ILE A 58 -10.03 3.51 3.27
C ILE A 58 -10.19 4.03 4.69
N SER A 59 -11.25 3.58 5.36
CA SER A 59 -11.49 3.89 6.76
C SER A 59 -10.40 3.33 7.68
N ALA A 60 -10.22 3.99 8.83
CA ALA A 60 -9.24 3.59 9.84
C ALA A 60 -9.47 2.14 10.34
N ALA A 61 -10.73 1.74 10.47
CA ALA A 61 -11.12 0.41 10.91
C ALA A 61 -10.77 -0.65 9.86
N THR A 62 -11.04 -0.39 8.58
CA THR A 62 -10.70 -1.30 7.48
C THR A 62 -9.18 -1.44 7.34
N ALA A 63 -8.43 -0.34 7.40
CA ALA A 63 -6.96 -0.38 7.35
C ALA A 63 -6.37 -1.21 8.49
N LYS A 64 -6.87 -1.02 9.72
CA LYS A 64 -6.45 -1.82 10.87
C LYS A 64 -6.75 -3.31 10.65
N ARG A 65 -7.95 -3.65 10.16
CA ARG A 65 -8.34 -5.05 9.89
C ARG A 65 -7.47 -5.69 8.81
N GLU A 66 -7.18 -4.98 7.72
CA GLU A 66 -6.32 -5.47 6.64
C GLU A 66 -4.87 -5.70 7.12
N LEU A 67 -4.30 -4.74 7.85
CA LEU A 67 -2.96 -4.85 8.44
C LEU A 67 -2.89 -5.99 9.47
N GLN A 68 -3.92 -6.16 10.29
CA GLN A 68 -4.01 -7.30 11.22
C GLN A 68 -4.11 -8.64 10.49
N ASN A 69 -4.85 -8.71 9.37
CA ASN A 69 -4.90 -9.92 8.55
C ASN A 69 -3.52 -10.27 7.96
N LEU A 70 -2.73 -9.28 7.54
CA LEU A 70 -1.35 -9.48 7.08
C LEU A 70 -0.43 -9.99 8.20
N VAL A 71 -0.61 -9.49 9.43
CA VAL A 71 0.11 -9.97 10.62
C VAL A 71 -0.30 -11.39 10.99
N LYS A 72 -1.60 -11.70 10.95
CA LYS A 72 -2.12 -13.07 11.19
C LYS A 72 -1.58 -14.09 10.20
N LYS A 73 -1.43 -13.69 8.94
CA LYS A 73 -0.81 -14.50 7.87
C LYS A 73 0.72 -14.62 8.01
N LYS A 74 1.32 -14.04 9.06
CA LYS A 74 2.77 -14.01 9.32
C LYS A 74 3.60 -13.35 8.20
N ILE A 75 2.97 -12.53 7.36
CA ILE A 75 3.64 -11.79 6.27
C ILE A 75 4.24 -10.49 6.80
N CYS A 76 3.55 -9.86 7.75
CA CYS A 76 3.99 -8.62 8.38
C CYS A 76 4.18 -8.81 9.89
N LYS A 77 5.11 -8.04 10.45
CA LYS A 77 5.36 -7.94 11.90
C LYS A 77 5.10 -6.51 12.34
N THR A 78 4.58 -6.34 13.55
CA THR A 78 4.47 -5.03 14.19
C THR A 78 5.78 -4.70 14.90
N ARG A 79 6.34 -3.53 14.63
CA ARG A 79 7.51 -2.98 15.31
C ARG A 79 7.10 -1.73 16.09
N GLY A 80 7.34 -1.74 17.39
CA GLY A 80 6.99 -0.66 18.31
C GLY A 80 5.64 -0.87 19.02
N ALA A 81 5.25 0.10 19.84
CA ALA A 81 4.04 0.09 20.65
C ALA A 81 3.34 1.46 20.60
N GLY A 82 2.01 1.45 20.80
CA GLY A 82 1.20 2.67 20.87
C GLY A 82 1.21 3.52 19.58
N PRO A 83 1.44 4.84 19.65
CA PRO A 83 1.38 5.73 18.48
C PRO A 83 2.52 5.51 17.49
N SER A 84 3.65 4.94 17.94
CA SER A 84 4.81 4.65 17.10
C SER A 84 4.77 3.26 16.47
N LEU A 85 3.62 2.58 16.50
CA LEU A 85 3.45 1.26 15.93
C LEU A 85 3.57 1.30 14.39
N LYS A 86 4.54 0.54 13.88
CA LYS A 86 4.81 0.40 12.45
C LYS A 86 4.68 -1.06 12.04
N TYR A 87 4.28 -1.29 10.80
CA TYR A 87 4.21 -2.63 10.21
C TYR A 87 5.38 -2.79 9.24
N ILE A 88 6.15 -3.86 9.42
CA ILE A 88 7.30 -4.22 8.59
C ILE A 88 7.08 -5.60 7.99
N ILE A 89 7.66 -5.87 6.82
CA ILE A 89 7.69 -7.24 6.27
C ILE A 89 8.64 -8.07 7.14
N GLY A 90 8.19 -9.26 7.52
CA GLY A 90 8.84 -10.11 8.53
C GLY A 90 9.51 -11.34 7.98
#